data_AF-A0A957PLX4-F1
#
_entry.id   AF-A0A957PLX4-F1
#
_cell.length_a   1.000
_cell.length_b   1.000
_cell.length_c   1.000
_cell.angle_alpha   90.00
_cell.angle_beta   90.00
_cell.angle_gamma   90.00
#
_symmetry.space_group_name_H-M   'P 1'
#
loop_
_entity.id
_entity.type
_entity.pdbx_description
1 polymer ?
#
loop_
_entity_poly.entity_id
_entity_poly.type
_entity_poly.pdbx_seq_one_letter_code
_entity_poly.pdbx_strand_id
1 'polypeptide(L)'
;TGGQSTLADVSAFHAAAQALTDDTLADMGALVGVLIVEDVASDPAAMLGLNPTAEEIETVRKYLGEASLLPVLLPAFGTHRNGDATYLTLAAVFAPGADVTKVTEILAERMRTYTSLVTKQPLAERWTFVQATPLEIDGLPVALVTMQVNDPALPLAWSQMVFARDLAFLWSD
;
A
#
# COMPACT_ATOMS: atom_id res chain seq x y z
N THR A 1 37.82 0.30 -6.53
CA THR A 1 36.84 1.39 -6.39
C THR A 1 35.50 0.76 -6.06
N GLY A 2 35.20 0.60 -4.77
CA GLY A 2 33.89 0.08 -4.34
C GLY A 2 32.87 1.20 -4.44
N GLY A 3 32.01 1.16 -5.45
CA GLY A 3 30.86 2.08 -5.53
C GLY A 3 29.98 1.84 -4.31
N GLN A 4 29.63 2.92 -3.60
CA GLN A 4 28.62 2.82 -2.56
C GLN A 4 27.30 2.42 -3.23
N SER A 5 26.80 1.23 -2.89
CA SER A 5 25.45 0.82 -3.29
C SER A 5 24.46 1.83 -2.73
N THR A 6 23.58 2.31 -3.59
CA THR A 6 22.47 3.22 -3.25
C THR A 6 21.16 2.43 -3.26
N LEU A 7 20.08 3.02 -2.75
CA LEU A 7 18.75 2.42 -2.87
C LEU A 7 18.31 2.27 -4.34
N ALA A 8 18.86 3.07 -5.26
CA ALA A 8 18.59 2.94 -6.68
C ALA A 8 19.12 1.62 -7.28
N ASP A 9 20.09 0.99 -6.61
CA ASP A 9 20.62 -0.32 -7.03
C ASP A 9 19.77 -1.49 -6.52
N VAL A 10 18.75 -1.22 -5.70
CA VAL A 10 17.82 -2.24 -5.17
C VAL A 10 16.59 -2.33 -6.09
N SER A 11 16.41 -3.46 -6.78
CA SER A 11 15.37 -3.63 -7.79
C SER A 11 13.95 -3.32 -7.30
N ALA A 12 13.64 -3.63 -6.04
CA ALA A 12 12.33 -3.32 -5.46
C ALA A 12 12.08 -1.80 -5.34
N PHE A 13 13.09 -1.01 -4.98
CA PHE A 13 12.98 0.45 -4.92
C PHE A 13 12.81 1.06 -6.31
N HIS A 14 13.56 0.55 -7.28
CA HIS A 14 13.44 0.98 -8.67
C HIS A 14 12.05 0.66 -9.23
N ALA A 15 11.56 -0.57 -9.05
CA ALA A 15 10.24 -0.98 -9.47
C ALA A 15 9.13 -0.15 -8.81
N ALA A 16 9.22 0.11 -7.50
CA ALA A 16 8.27 0.95 -6.79
C ALA A 16 8.27 2.40 -7.32
N ALA A 17 9.46 2.99 -7.53
CA ALA A 17 9.58 4.34 -8.07
C ALA A 17 8.99 4.46 -9.47
N GLN A 18 9.29 3.50 -10.36
CA GLN A 18 8.73 3.47 -11.70
C GLN A 18 7.20 3.31 -11.67
N ALA A 19 6.67 2.42 -10.84
CA ALA A 19 5.23 2.19 -10.71
C ALA A 19 4.48 3.47 -10.31
N LEU A 20 5.03 4.27 -9.39
CA LEU A 20 4.41 5.53 -8.96
C LEU A 20 4.44 6.64 -10.01
N THR A 21 5.17 6.43 -11.11
CA THR A 21 5.26 7.34 -12.26
C THR A 21 4.75 6.72 -13.55
N ASP A 22 4.11 5.55 -13.48
CA ASP A 22 3.59 4.82 -14.62
C ASP A 22 2.46 5.61 -15.33
N ASP A 23 2.36 5.48 -16.66
CA ASP A 23 1.41 6.23 -17.49
C ASP A 23 -0.05 5.95 -17.12
N THR A 24 -0.34 4.81 -16.47
CA THR A 24 -1.68 4.50 -15.95
C THR A 24 -2.14 5.45 -14.84
N LEU A 25 -1.24 6.27 -14.30
CA LEU A 25 -1.52 7.31 -13.30
C LEU A 25 -1.58 8.72 -13.91
N ALA A 26 -1.42 8.88 -15.24
CA ALA A 26 -1.33 10.20 -15.88
C ALA A 26 -2.52 11.13 -15.57
N ASP A 27 -3.73 10.57 -15.49
CA ASP A 27 -4.96 11.33 -15.18
C ASP A 27 -5.01 11.84 -13.72
N MET A 28 -4.17 11.31 -12.84
CA MET A 28 -4.09 11.69 -11.42
C MET A 28 -3.24 12.94 -11.18
N GLY A 29 -2.56 13.43 -12.21
CA GLY A 29 -1.74 14.63 -12.18
C GLY A 29 -0.35 14.40 -11.61
N ALA A 30 0.27 15.47 -11.10
CA ALA A 30 1.67 15.43 -10.69
C ALA A 30 1.85 14.64 -9.39
N LEU A 31 2.88 13.79 -9.33
CA LEU A 31 3.36 13.17 -8.09
C LEU A 31 3.99 14.25 -7.20
N VAL A 32 3.41 14.51 -6.03
CA VAL A 32 3.83 15.58 -5.11
C VAL A 32 4.41 15.08 -3.78
N GLY A 33 4.39 13.76 -3.55
CA GLY A 33 5.01 13.16 -2.37
C GLY A 33 5.05 11.64 -2.45
N VAL A 34 6.06 11.08 -1.81
CA VAL A 34 6.29 9.63 -1.74
C VAL A 34 6.70 9.26 -0.31
N LEU A 35 6.13 8.17 0.19
CA LEU A 35 6.58 7.49 1.41
C LEU A 35 6.95 6.06 1.04
N ILE A 36 8.14 5.60 1.41
CA ILE A 36 8.58 4.22 1.21
C ILE A 36 8.74 3.58 2.59
N VAL A 37 8.23 2.37 2.76
CA VAL A 37 8.25 1.67 4.05
C VAL A 37 9.05 0.38 3.90
N GLU A 38 10.25 0.33 4.48
CA GLU A 38 11.13 -0.85 4.39
C GLU A 38 10.70 -2.02 5.28
N ASP A 39 9.86 -1.74 6.28
CA ASP A 39 9.40 -2.73 7.25
C ASP A 39 7.91 -2.47 7.55
N VAL A 40 7.04 -3.10 6.77
CA VAL A 40 5.65 -3.25 7.19
C VAL A 40 5.67 -4.41 8.15
N ALA A 41 5.42 -4.13 9.43
CA ALA A 41 5.34 -5.16 10.46
C ALA A 41 4.51 -6.33 9.92
N SER A 42 5.16 -7.47 9.75
CA SER A 42 4.59 -8.68 9.16
C SER A 42 3.53 -9.33 10.04
N ASP A 43 3.24 -8.74 11.20
CA ASP A 43 2.20 -9.13 12.11
C ASP A 43 1.38 -7.90 12.55
N PRO A 44 0.13 -7.70 12.08
CA PRO A 44 -0.78 -6.68 12.57
C PRO A 44 -1.22 -6.94 14.01
N ALA A 45 -0.91 -8.10 14.60
CA ALA A 45 -0.98 -8.24 16.05
C ALA A 45 -0.01 -7.29 16.77
N ALA A 46 1.08 -6.86 16.11
CA ALA A 46 1.94 -5.80 16.64
C ALA A 46 1.20 -4.45 16.78
N MET A 47 0.08 -4.25 16.07
CA MET A 47 -0.80 -3.09 16.25
C MET A 47 -1.72 -3.18 17.48
N LEU A 48 -1.97 -4.39 17.97
CA LEU A 48 -2.83 -4.63 19.13
C LEU A 48 -2.12 -4.33 20.47
N GLY A 49 -0.83 -3.99 20.42
CA GLY A 49 -0.01 -3.62 21.58
C GLY A 49 0.97 -4.72 22.01
N LEU A 50 1.53 -4.57 23.21
CA LEU A 50 2.45 -5.56 23.79
C LEU A 50 1.62 -6.70 24.40
N ASN A 51 1.60 -7.87 23.75
CA ASN A 51 0.86 -9.09 24.12
C ASN A 51 -0.63 -9.13 23.74
N PRO A 52 -0.96 -9.12 22.44
CA PRO A 52 -2.30 -9.48 21.99
C PRO A 52 -2.67 -10.89 22.44
N THR A 53 -3.91 -11.07 22.86
CA THR A 53 -4.49 -12.38 23.12
C THR A 53 -4.71 -13.13 21.81
N ALA A 54 -4.71 -14.46 21.86
CA ALA A 54 -4.98 -15.29 20.68
C ALA A 54 -6.34 -14.98 20.02
N GLU A 55 -7.35 -14.61 20.82
CA GLU A 55 -8.67 -14.22 20.35
C GLU A 55 -8.65 -12.89 19.56
N GLU A 56 -7.84 -11.93 19.99
CA GLU A 56 -7.69 -10.66 19.27
C GLU A 56 -6.96 -10.86 17.93
N ILE A 57 -5.92 -11.71 17.91
CA ILE A 57 -5.22 -12.08 16.66
C ILE A 57 -6.18 -12.77 15.68
N GLU A 58 -6.96 -13.74 16.17
CA GLU A 58 -7.92 -14.48 15.35
C GLU A 58 -9.04 -13.57 14.84
N THR A 59 -9.47 -12.60 15.64
CA THR A 59 -10.44 -11.58 15.23
C THR A 59 -9.88 -10.70 14.12
N VAL A 60 -8.61 -10.27 14.21
CA VAL A 60 -7.95 -9.48 13.16
C VAL A 60 -7.78 -10.29 11.87
N ARG A 61 -7.41 -11.58 11.95
CA ARG A 61 -7.36 -12.47 10.77
C ARG A 61 -8.72 -12.63 10.10
N LYS A 62 -9.75 -12.94 10.89
CA LYS A 62 -11.13 -13.04 10.40
C LYS A 62 -11.60 -11.73 9.75
N TYR A 63 -11.20 -10.60 10.33
CA TYR A 63 -11.53 -9.27 9.84
C TYR A 63 -10.84 -8.93 8.50
N LEU A 64 -9.59 -9.34 8.31
CA LEU A 64 -8.83 -9.08 7.08
C LEU A 64 -9.12 -10.08 5.93
N GLY A 65 -9.92 -11.10 6.23
CA GLY A 65 -10.37 -12.11 5.29
C GLY A 65 -9.35 -13.21 5.01
N GLU A 66 -9.83 -14.34 4.50
CA GLU A 66 -9.00 -15.55 4.25
C GLU A 66 -8.10 -15.45 3.01
N ALA A 67 -8.27 -14.42 2.17
CA ALA A 67 -7.44 -14.24 0.99
C ALA A 67 -6.06 -13.72 1.42
N SER A 68 -5.14 -14.66 1.70
CA SER A 68 -3.76 -14.34 2.06
C SER A 68 -3.09 -13.56 0.93
N LEU A 69 -2.60 -12.36 1.27
CA LEU A 69 -1.73 -11.59 0.39
C LEU A 69 -0.33 -12.19 0.48
N LEU A 70 0.37 -12.33 -0.65
CA LEU A 70 1.78 -12.72 -0.60
C LEU A 70 2.61 -11.67 0.15
N PRO A 71 3.72 -12.04 0.81
CA PRO A 71 4.59 -11.07 1.46
C PRO A 71 5.02 -9.97 0.51
N VAL A 72 4.72 -8.72 0.89
CA VAL A 72 5.12 -7.52 0.16
C VAL A 72 6.61 -7.29 0.41
N LEU A 73 7.42 -7.22 -0.65
CA LEU A 73 8.85 -6.89 -0.55
C LEU A 73 9.06 -5.42 -0.22
N LEU A 74 8.31 -4.54 -0.88
CA LEU A 74 8.39 -3.11 -0.67
C LEU A 74 7.06 -2.43 -1.03
N PRO A 75 6.35 -1.83 -0.07
CA PRO A 75 5.30 -0.88 -0.32
C PRO A 75 5.84 0.55 -0.43
N ALA A 76 5.40 1.24 -1.47
CA ALA A 76 5.60 2.67 -1.64
C ALA A 76 4.25 3.36 -1.85
N PHE A 77 4.09 4.52 -1.21
CA PHE A 77 2.86 5.29 -1.19
C PHE A 77 3.10 6.63 -1.89
N GLY A 78 2.51 6.80 -3.06
CA GLY A 78 2.50 8.04 -3.82
C GLY A 78 1.28 8.90 -3.49
N THR A 79 1.48 10.21 -3.55
CA THR A 79 0.41 11.21 -3.54
C THR A 79 0.46 12.02 -4.82
N HIS A 80 -0.60 11.96 -5.62
CA HIS A 80 -0.74 12.72 -6.86
C HIS A 80 -1.80 13.80 -6.69
N ARG A 81 -1.65 14.92 -7.40
CA ARG A 81 -2.62 16.02 -7.40
C ARG A 81 -2.99 16.44 -8.81
N ASN A 82 -4.29 16.54 -9.03
CA ASN A 82 -4.90 17.12 -10.23
C ASN A 82 -5.98 18.12 -9.80
N GLY A 83 -5.68 19.42 -9.90
CA GLY A 83 -6.53 20.47 -9.36
C GLY A 83 -6.77 20.32 -7.86
N ASP A 84 -8.04 20.28 -7.45
CA ASP A 84 -8.46 20.12 -6.06
C ASP A 84 -8.50 18.65 -5.60
N ALA A 85 -8.39 17.70 -6.52
CA ALA A 85 -8.38 16.28 -6.20
C ALA A 85 -7.00 15.81 -5.74
N THR A 86 -6.98 15.01 -4.67
CA THR A 86 -5.78 14.30 -4.19
C THR A 86 -5.98 12.81 -4.39
N TYR A 87 -5.02 12.18 -5.07
CA TYR A 87 -4.99 10.75 -5.31
C TYR A 87 -3.87 10.12 -4.48
N LEU A 88 -4.18 8.96 -3.91
CA LEU A 88 -3.37 8.22 -2.97
C LEU A 88 -3.11 6.86 -3.60
N THR A 89 -1.91 6.65 -4.10
CA THR A 89 -1.51 5.43 -4.81
C THR A 89 -0.58 4.60 -3.96
N LEU A 90 -0.87 3.32 -3.82
CA LEU A 90 0.00 2.30 -3.24
C LEU A 90 0.61 1.47 -4.37
N ALA A 91 1.93 1.40 -4.41
CA ALA A 91 2.69 0.43 -5.19
C ALA A 91 3.23 -0.65 -4.24
N ALA A 92 2.68 -1.85 -4.30
CA ALA A 92 3.15 -3.00 -3.54
C ALA A 92 3.98 -3.91 -4.45
N VAL A 93 5.29 -4.00 -4.19
CA VAL A 93 6.22 -4.84 -4.95
C VAL A 93 6.28 -6.23 -4.31
N PHE A 94 6.20 -7.27 -5.12
CA PHE A 94 6.28 -8.68 -4.69
C PHE A 94 7.50 -9.38 -5.29
N ALA A 95 7.81 -10.56 -4.74
CA ALA A 95 8.85 -11.41 -5.29
C ALA A 95 8.51 -11.92 -6.70
N PRO A 96 9.52 -12.22 -7.54
CA PRO A 96 9.31 -12.85 -8.83
C PRO A 96 8.45 -14.12 -8.72
N GLY A 97 7.52 -14.29 -9.67
CA GLY A 97 6.62 -15.45 -9.70
C GLY A 97 5.30 -15.28 -8.94
N ALA A 98 5.08 -14.16 -8.25
CA ALA A 98 3.76 -13.80 -7.76
C ALA A 98 2.80 -13.54 -8.93
N ASP A 99 1.56 -14.02 -8.83
CA ASP A 99 0.49 -13.68 -9.78
C ASP A 99 0.05 -12.24 -9.52
N VAL A 100 0.59 -11.31 -10.32
CA VAL A 100 0.37 -9.86 -10.17
C VAL A 100 -1.12 -9.50 -10.23
N THR A 101 -1.88 -10.14 -11.11
CA THR A 101 -3.32 -9.89 -11.25
C THR A 101 -4.02 -10.29 -9.97
N LYS A 102 -3.71 -11.48 -9.46
CA LYS A 102 -4.35 -11.99 -8.25
C LYS A 102 -4.03 -11.15 -7.01
N VAL A 103 -2.78 -10.76 -6.80
CA VAL A 103 -2.41 -9.93 -5.64
C VAL A 103 -2.99 -8.52 -5.76
N THR A 104 -3.11 -7.98 -6.98
CA THR A 104 -3.77 -6.69 -7.23
C THR A 104 -5.26 -6.74 -6.90
N GLU A 105 -5.96 -7.80 -7.28
CA GLU A 105 -7.37 -8.00 -6.94
C GLU A 105 -7.58 -8.11 -5.42
N ILE A 106 -6.76 -8.91 -4.74
CA ILE A 106 -6.81 -9.07 -3.28
C ILE A 106 -6.59 -7.71 -2.60
N LEU A 107 -5.56 -6.97 -3.03
CA LEU A 107 -5.25 -5.67 -2.45
C LEU A 107 -6.35 -4.63 -2.72
N ALA A 108 -6.91 -4.63 -3.92
CA ALA A 108 -8.04 -3.77 -4.27
C ALA A 108 -9.26 -4.04 -3.38
N GLU A 109 -9.61 -5.32 -3.19
CA GLU A 109 -10.75 -5.70 -2.36
C GLU A 109 -10.51 -5.36 -0.89
N ARG A 110 -9.32 -5.64 -0.38
CA ARG A 110 -8.93 -5.23 0.98
C ARG A 110 -9.04 -3.72 1.15
N MET A 111 -8.49 -2.92 0.24
CA MET A 111 -8.57 -1.45 0.33
C MET A 111 -10.01 -0.92 0.29
N ARG A 112 -10.92 -1.56 -0.46
CA ARG A 112 -12.35 -1.17 -0.49
C ARG A 112 -13.08 -1.48 0.80
N THR A 113 -12.73 -2.58 1.45
CA THR A 113 -13.45 -3.13 2.61
C THR A 113 -12.75 -2.85 3.94
N TYR A 114 -11.53 -2.30 3.90
CA TYR A 114 -10.72 -2.06 5.09
C TYR A 114 -11.35 -1.01 6.01
N THR A 115 -11.43 -1.37 7.28
CA THR A 115 -11.72 -0.53 8.42
C THR A 115 -10.44 -0.41 9.22
N SER A 116 -10.05 0.82 9.47
CA SER A 116 -8.88 1.14 10.27
C SER A 116 -8.90 0.38 11.60
N LEU A 117 -7.80 -0.30 11.92
CA LEU A 117 -7.66 -0.93 13.23
C LEU A 117 -7.47 0.13 14.33
N VAL A 118 -7.03 1.32 13.97
CA VAL A 118 -6.79 2.45 14.88
C VAL A 118 -8.06 3.27 15.12
N THR A 119 -8.71 3.76 14.06
CA THR A 119 -9.89 4.64 14.19
C THR A 119 -11.22 3.90 14.21
N LYS A 120 -11.22 2.60 13.85
CA LYS A 120 -12.43 1.77 13.69
C LYS A 120 -13.41 2.30 12.63
N GLN A 121 -12.94 3.16 11.72
CA GLN A 121 -13.74 3.71 10.62
C GLN A 121 -13.38 3.03 9.28
N PRO A 122 -14.37 2.69 8.44
CA PRO A 122 -14.14 2.21 7.08
C PRO A 122 -13.40 3.25 6.26
N LEU A 123 -12.40 2.83 5.47
CA LEU A 123 -11.71 3.74 4.55
C LEU A 123 -12.65 4.36 3.54
N ALA A 124 -13.64 3.59 3.09
CA ALA A 124 -14.62 4.01 2.09
C ALA A 124 -15.45 5.23 2.54
N GLU A 125 -15.52 5.53 3.84
CA GLU A 125 -16.20 6.74 4.33
C GLU A 125 -15.40 8.02 4.05
N ARG A 126 -14.07 7.92 3.91
CA ARG A 126 -13.17 9.06 3.68
C ARG A 126 -12.56 9.06 2.28
N TRP A 127 -12.27 7.88 1.73
CA TRP A 127 -11.55 7.71 0.48
C TRP A 127 -12.39 6.93 -0.51
N THR A 128 -12.38 7.38 -1.75
CA THR A 128 -13.08 6.72 -2.85
C THR A 128 -12.10 5.85 -3.63
N PHE A 129 -12.39 4.56 -3.78
CA PHE A 129 -11.58 3.70 -4.63
C PHE A 129 -11.64 4.18 -6.10
N VAL A 130 -10.49 4.28 -6.77
CA VAL A 130 -10.40 4.74 -8.17
C VAL A 130 -10.09 3.56 -9.07
N GLN A 131 -8.91 2.96 -8.90
CA GLN A 131 -8.44 1.89 -9.78
C GLN A 131 -7.46 0.96 -9.07
N ALA A 132 -7.30 -0.22 -9.66
CA ALA A 132 -6.22 -1.13 -9.34
C ALA A 132 -5.65 -1.71 -10.64
N THR A 133 -4.34 -1.65 -10.77
CA THR A 133 -3.62 -1.96 -11.99
C THR A 133 -2.49 -2.94 -11.68
N PRO A 134 -2.49 -4.13 -12.28
CA PRO A 134 -1.35 -5.03 -12.20
C PRO A 134 -0.25 -4.55 -13.16
N LEU A 135 0.98 -4.43 -12.67
CA LEU A 135 2.16 -4.09 -13.46
C LEU A 135 3.28 -5.12 -13.27
N GLU A 136 4.09 -5.29 -14.31
CA GLU A 136 5.38 -5.98 -14.20
C GLU A 136 6.48 -5.00 -14.58
N ILE A 137 7.38 -4.72 -13.63
CA ILE A 137 8.47 -3.75 -13.80
C ILE A 137 9.78 -4.46 -13.51
N ASP A 138 10.68 -4.49 -14.49
CA ASP A 138 11.98 -5.17 -14.40
C ASP A 138 11.89 -6.63 -13.90
N GLY A 139 10.81 -7.33 -14.29
CA GLY A 139 10.54 -8.72 -13.87
C GLY A 139 10.02 -8.86 -12.43
N LEU A 140 9.72 -7.76 -11.75
CA LEU A 140 9.05 -7.74 -10.46
C LEU A 140 7.55 -7.45 -10.63
N PRO A 141 6.68 -8.30 -10.06
CA PRO A 141 5.25 -8.02 -9.93
C PRO A 141 5.00 -6.80 -9.02
N VAL A 142 4.22 -5.84 -9.51
CA VAL A 142 3.80 -4.66 -8.74
C VAL A 142 2.29 -4.50 -8.81
N ALA A 143 1.62 -4.52 -7.65
CA ALA A 143 0.22 -4.14 -7.57
C ALA A 143 0.11 -2.64 -7.31
N LEU A 144 -0.51 -1.91 -8.24
CA LEU A 144 -0.89 -0.51 -8.03
C LEU A 144 -2.35 -0.43 -7.60
N VAL A 145 -2.63 0.23 -6.48
CA VAL A 145 -4.00 0.52 -6.03
C VAL A 145 -4.12 2.00 -5.70
N THR A 146 -5.11 2.67 -6.26
CA THR A 146 -5.32 4.11 -6.05
C THR A 146 -6.69 4.41 -5.46
N MET A 147 -6.68 5.31 -4.47
CA MET A 147 -7.88 5.93 -3.91
C MET A 147 -7.82 7.45 -4.09
N GLN A 148 -8.97 8.11 -4.03
CA GLN A 148 -9.13 9.56 -4.09
C GLN A 148 -9.64 10.10 -2.76
N VAL A 149 -9.16 11.27 -2.36
CA VAL A 149 -9.71 12.04 -1.25
C VAL A 149 -10.06 13.45 -1.74
N ASN A 150 -11.26 13.91 -1.40
CA ASN A 150 -11.78 15.23 -1.80
C ASN A 150 -11.43 16.35 -0.81
N ASP A 151 -10.55 16.09 0.17
CA ASP A 151 -10.15 17.05 1.20
C ASP A 151 -8.73 17.61 0.89
N PRO A 152 -8.61 18.87 0.45
CA PRO A 152 -7.35 19.48 0.01
C PRO A 152 -6.39 19.82 1.16
N ALA A 153 -6.78 19.65 2.43
CA ALA A 153 -6.04 20.11 3.59
C ALA A 153 -4.97 19.12 4.12
N LEU A 154 -4.84 17.92 3.54
CA LEU A 154 -3.94 16.89 4.07
C LEU A 154 -2.59 16.87 3.35
N PRO A 155 -1.48 17.30 3.99
CA PRO A 155 -0.17 16.86 3.55
C PRO A 155 -0.07 15.34 3.80
N LEU A 156 -0.20 14.56 2.73
CA LEU A 156 0.03 13.11 2.65
C LEU A 156 -0.89 12.26 3.55
N ALA A 157 -2.13 11.98 3.13
CA ALA A 157 -3.06 11.15 3.91
C ALA A 157 -2.52 9.73 4.22
N TRP A 158 -1.67 9.17 3.35
CA TRP A 158 -0.94 7.93 3.64
C TRP A 158 -0.08 7.99 4.90
N SER A 159 0.48 9.17 5.23
CA SER A 159 1.31 9.33 6.42
C SER A 159 0.55 9.02 7.70
N GLN A 160 -0.76 9.29 7.75
CA GLN A 160 -1.59 8.97 8.91
C GLN A 160 -1.64 7.45 9.13
N MET A 161 -1.83 6.67 8.07
CA MET A 161 -1.83 5.22 8.15
C MET A 161 -0.44 4.69 8.50
N VAL A 162 0.60 5.15 7.79
CA VAL A 162 1.98 4.69 8.00
C VAL A 162 2.45 4.97 9.42
N PHE A 163 2.25 6.18 9.93
CA PHE A 163 2.70 6.54 11.29
C PHE A 163 1.86 5.90 12.39
N ALA A 164 0.55 5.72 12.17
CA ALA A 164 -0.29 4.94 13.08
C ALA A 164 -0.07 3.42 12.94
N ARG A 165 0.79 3.00 11.99
CA ARG A 165 1.03 1.60 11.57
C ARG A 165 -0.23 0.87 11.11
N ASP A 166 -1.24 1.61 10.68
CA ASP A 166 -2.55 1.12 10.23
C ASP A 166 -2.50 0.58 8.80
N LEU A 167 -1.65 -0.42 8.60
CA LEU A 167 -1.33 -1.01 7.31
C LEU A 167 -1.73 -2.48 7.23
N ALA A 168 -2.69 -2.91 8.04
CA ALA A 168 -3.05 -4.32 8.15
C ALA A 168 -3.63 -4.92 6.85
N PHE A 169 -4.09 -4.09 5.91
CA PHE A 169 -4.46 -4.52 4.55
C PHE A 169 -3.26 -5.07 3.76
N LEU A 170 -2.01 -4.75 4.14
CA LEU A 170 -0.77 -5.31 3.57
C LEU A 170 -0.34 -6.63 4.22
N TRP A 171 -1.06 -7.13 5.23
CA TRP A 171 -0.64 -8.33 5.96
C TRP A 171 -0.67 -9.59 5.10
N SER A 172 0.44 -10.31 5.08
CA SER A 172 0.55 -11.70 4.60
C SER A 172 0.50 -12.67 5.78
N ASP A 173 -0.43 -13.62 5.74
CA ASP A 173 -0.53 -14.72 6.73
C ASP A 173 0.68 -15.68 6.68
#